data_AF-A0A958P9J2-F1
#
_entry.id   AF-A0A958P9J2-F1
#
_cell.length_a   1.000
_cell.length_b   1.000
_cell.length_c   1.000
_cell.angle_alpha   90.00
_cell.angle_beta   90.00
_cell.angle_gamma   90.00
#
_symmetry.space_group_name_H-M   'P 1'
#
loop_
_entity.id
_entity.type
_entity.pdbx_description
1 polymer ?
#
loop_
_entity_poly.entity_id
_entity_poly.type
_entity_poly.pdbx_seq_one_letter_code
_entity_poly.pdbx_strand_id
1 'polypeptide(L)'
;WSTEYKEPRYFPGTHPSSEPETESLVQLIAEVRPRLIIHCHSWHPSIVVSGPEGLVEAEALSTASGYKLSFDIGYPTPGSLGEYAWKDLGIPVICIEEQEHIDLKLVWPHFSKAMEFIFFRPTEGEKSF
;
A
#
# COMPACT_ATOMS: atom_id res chain seq x y z
N TRP A 1 8.98 13.19 3.49
CA TRP A 1 9.51 13.72 2.21
C TRP A 1 10.88 14.35 2.45
N SER A 2 11.80 14.28 1.47
CA SER A 2 13.14 14.87 1.53
C SER A 2 13.50 15.47 0.18
N THR A 3 14.33 16.52 0.15
CA THR A 3 14.94 17.04 -1.08
C THR A 3 16.12 16.20 -1.56
N GLU A 4 16.64 15.31 -0.73
CA GLU A 4 17.81 14.48 -1.04
C GLU A 4 17.43 13.24 -1.85
N TYR A 5 18.19 12.95 -2.91
CA TYR A 5 18.03 11.74 -3.72
C TYR A 5 19.37 11.30 -4.32
N LYS A 6 19.53 9.98 -4.53
CA LYS A 6 20.80 9.38 -4.96
C LYS A 6 21.01 9.37 -6.48
N GLU A 7 19.92 9.23 -7.24
CA GLU A 7 19.97 9.11 -8.71
C GLU A 7 18.79 9.89 -9.33
N PRO A 8 18.92 10.40 -10.56
CA PRO A 8 17.85 11.19 -11.20
C PRO A 8 16.48 10.52 -11.23
N ARG A 9 16.42 9.19 -11.34
CA ARG A 9 15.16 8.41 -11.30
C ARG A 9 14.45 8.43 -9.94
N TYR A 10 15.14 8.86 -8.89
CA TYR A 10 14.61 9.01 -7.53
C TYR A 10 14.35 10.48 -7.17
N PHE A 11 14.28 11.37 -8.16
CA PHE A 11 13.95 12.78 -7.94
C PHE A 11 12.58 12.90 -7.24
N PRO A 12 12.50 13.51 -6.03
CA PRO A 12 11.31 13.48 -5.19
C PRO A 12 10.33 14.64 -5.48
N GLY A 13 10.53 15.37 -6.57
CA GLY A 13 9.80 16.58 -6.87
C GLY A 13 10.44 17.84 -6.29
N THR A 14 9.86 19.01 -6.60
CA THR A 14 10.40 20.31 -6.15
C THR A 14 9.94 20.68 -4.74
N HIS A 15 8.83 20.12 -4.29
CA HIS A 15 8.24 20.25 -2.96
C HIS A 15 7.31 19.04 -2.70
N PRO A 16 6.87 18.77 -1.46
CA PRO A 16 5.92 17.69 -1.20
C PRO A 16 4.66 17.86 -2.07
N SER A 17 4.22 16.79 -2.73
CA SER A 17 3.06 16.81 -3.61
C SER A 17 3.16 17.81 -4.78
N SER A 18 4.35 17.95 -5.40
CA SER A 18 4.51 18.88 -6.54
C SER A 18 3.94 18.38 -7.87
N GLU A 19 3.60 17.10 -7.94
CA GLU A 19 3.14 16.37 -9.10
C GLU A 19 1.60 16.31 -9.08
N PRO A 20 0.91 16.64 -10.18
CA PRO A 20 -0.54 16.73 -10.21
C PRO A 20 -1.24 15.39 -9.88
N GLU A 21 -0.60 14.26 -10.19
CA GLU A 21 -1.08 12.93 -9.81
C GLU A 21 -1.06 12.74 -8.29
N THR A 22 0.02 13.18 -7.64
CA THR A 22 0.17 13.11 -6.18
C THR A 22 -0.83 14.05 -5.50
N GLU A 23 -1.00 15.27 -6.01
CA GLU A 23 -2.01 16.22 -5.49
C GLU A 23 -3.42 15.62 -5.55
N SER A 24 -3.78 15.00 -6.68
CA SER A 24 -5.07 14.37 -6.88
C SER A 24 -5.30 13.21 -5.89
N LEU A 25 -4.28 12.38 -5.67
CA LEU A 25 -4.36 11.28 -4.71
C LEU A 25 -4.47 11.79 -3.25
N VAL A 26 -3.73 12.83 -2.89
CA VAL A 26 -3.81 13.48 -1.57
C VAL A 26 -5.21 14.02 -1.32
N GLN A 27 -5.81 14.69 -2.31
CA GLN A 27 -7.20 15.18 -2.24
C GLN A 27 -8.18 14.02 -2.06
N LEU A 28 -8.05 12.96 -2.87
CA LEU A 28 -8.92 11.79 -2.78
C LEU A 28 -8.86 11.11 -1.39
N ILE A 29 -7.66 10.95 -0.82
CA ILE A 29 -7.49 10.37 0.52
C ILE A 29 -8.15 11.25 1.58
N ALA A 30 -8.01 12.58 1.47
CA ALA A 30 -8.62 13.52 2.40
C ALA A 30 -10.16 13.52 2.33
N GLU A 31 -10.73 13.34 1.14
CA GLU A 31 -12.18 13.29 0.94
C GLU A 31 -12.78 11.94 1.40
N VAL A 32 -12.17 10.84 0.96
CA VAL A 32 -12.68 9.48 1.21
C VAL A 32 -12.43 9.03 2.65
N ARG A 33 -11.31 9.44 3.25
CA ARG A 33 -10.83 8.97 4.57
C ARG A 33 -10.92 7.44 4.70
N PRO A 34 -10.19 6.70 3.85
CA PRO A 34 -10.31 5.26 3.78
C PRO A 34 -9.88 4.58 5.08
N ARG A 35 -10.51 3.45 5.43
CA ARG A 35 -10.09 2.62 6.57
C ARG A 35 -8.73 1.94 6.37
N LEU A 36 -8.33 1.76 5.10
CA LEU A 36 -7.17 1.00 4.65
C LEU A 36 -6.84 1.44 3.22
N ILE A 37 -5.56 1.60 2.93
CA ILE A 37 -5.06 1.81 1.57
C ILE A 37 -4.26 0.58 1.14
N ILE A 38 -4.53 0.06 -0.05
CA ILE A 38 -3.73 -1.01 -0.66
C ILE A 38 -3.21 -0.47 -1.99
N HIS A 39 -1.90 -0.50 -2.20
CA HIS A 39 -1.27 -0.13 -3.46
C HIS A 39 -0.36 -1.24 -3.97
N CYS A 40 -0.26 -1.35 -5.29
CA CYS A 40 0.42 -2.46 -5.94
C CYS A 40 1.64 -1.96 -6.72
N HIS A 41 2.76 -2.61 -6.48
CA HIS A 41 4.02 -2.49 -7.20
C HIS A 41 4.48 -3.86 -7.69
N SER A 42 5.57 -3.87 -8.42
CA SER A 42 6.28 -5.10 -8.78
C SER A 42 7.75 -4.90 -8.50
N TRP A 43 8.33 -5.83 -7.73
CA TRP A 43 9.76 -5.91 -7.43
C TRP A 43 10.06 -7.31 -6.87
N HIS A 44 10.48 -7.37 -5.60
CA HIS A 44 10.75 -8.58 -4.85
C HIS A 44 9.49 -9.01 -4.09
N PRO A 45 8.99 -10.26 -4.29
CA PRO A 45 7.73 -10.72 -3.73
C PRO A 45 7.58 -10.48 -2.23
N SER A 46 6.73 -9.53 -1.86
CA SER A 46 6.51 -9.19 -0.45
C SER A 46 5.19 -8.47 -0.24
N ILE A 47 4.69 -8.58 0.99
CA ILE A 47 3.58 -7.77 1.51
C ILE A 47 4.17 -6.87 2.58
N VAL A 48 4.13 -5.56 2.39
CA VAL A 48 4.66 -4.59 3.36
C VAL A 48 3.52 -3.81 3.98
N VAL A 49 3.38 -3.86 5.30
CA VAL A 49 2.31 -3.18 6.03
C VAL A 49 2.86 -2.05 6.89
N SER A 50 2.26 -0.87 6.75
CA SER A 50 2.44 0.28 7.63
C SER A 50 1.16 0.49 8.44
N GLY A 51 1.27 0.47 9.76
CA GLY A 51 0.13 0.54 10.68
C GLY A 51 -0.37 -0.84 11.11
N PRO A 52 -0.32 -1.19 12.42
CA PRO A 52 -0.76 -2.50 12.91
C PRO A 52 -2.25 -2.77 12.67
N GLU A 53 -3.07 -1.75 12.43
CA GLU A 53 -4.50 -1.84 12.16
C GLU A 53 -4.81 -2.54 10.83
N GLY A 54 -3.87 -2.57 9.88
CA GLY A 54 -3.99 -3.29 8.61
C GLY A 54 -3.45 -4.72 8.64
N LEU A 55 -3.02 -5.24 9.80
CA LEU A 55 -2.28 -6.50 9.89
C LEU A 55 -3.12 -7.70 9.45
N VAL A 56 -4.41 -7.73 9.78
CA VAL A 56 -5.30 -8.85 9.42
C VAL A 56 -5.43 -8.96 7.89
N GLU A 57 -5.61 -7.84 7.21
CA GLU A 57 -5.67 -7.78 5.75
C GLU A 57 -4.32 -8.12 5.11
N ALA A 58 -3.21 -7.67 5.70
CA ALA A 58 -1.87 -7.98 5.22
C ALA A 58 -1.53 -9.47 5.37
N GLU A 59 -1.92 -10.10 6.49
CA GLU A 59 -1.79 -11.55 6.71
C GLU A 59 -2.63 -12.35 5.71
N ALA A 60 -3.85 -11.89 5.40
CA ALA A 60 -4.69 -12.52 4.38
C ALA A 60 -4.03 -12.48 2.99
N LEU A 61 -3.48 -11.33 2.59
CA LEU A 61 -2.75 -11.19 1.33
C LEU A 61 -1.49 -12.06 1.30
N SER A 62 -0.70 -12.06 2.39
CA SER A 62 0.51 -12.87 2.53
C SER A 62 0.22 -14.37 2.43
N THR A 63 -0.85 -14.82 3.09
CA THR A 63 -1.29 -16.22 3.06
C THR A 63 -1.78 -16.63 1.67
N ALA A 64 -2.52 -15.75 0.98
CA ALA A 64 -3.07 -16.04 -0.33
C ALA A 64 -2.00 -16.12 -1.42
N SER A 65 -1.02 -15.21 -1.40
CA SER A 65 0.07 -15.17 -2.39
C SER A 65 1.27 -16.06 -2.03
N GLY A 66 1.42 -16.41 -0.76
CA GLY A 66 2.63 -17.05 -0.22
C GLY A 66 3.80 -16.08 -0.03
N TYR A 67 3.59 -14.77 -0.16
CA TYR A 67 4.65 -13.77 -0.05
C TYR A 67 4.93 -13.40 1.40
N LYS A 68 6.19 -13.06 1.68
CA LYS A 68 6.62 -12.69 3.04
C LYS A 68 5.95 -11.38 3.47
N LEU A 69 5.29 -11.42 4.62
CA LEU A 69 4.84 -10.23 5.33
C LEU A 69 6.02 -9.52 6.02
N SER A 70 6.09 -8.20 5.87
CA SER A 70 7.08 -7.34 6.52
C SER A 70 6.46 -6.02 6.97
N PHE A 71 7.07 -5.37 7.95
CA PHE A 71 6.73 -3.99 8.36
C PHE A 71 7.68 -2.95 7.75
N ASP A 72 8.71 -3.42 7.06
CA ASP A 72 9.75 -2.59 6.46
C ASP A 72 10.18 -3.20 5.12
N ILE A 73 10.32 -2.35 4.11
CA ILE A 73 10.85 -2.72 2.79
C ILE A 73 12.40 -2.87 2.83
N GLY A 74 13.04 -2.37 3.89
CA GLY A 74 14.47 -2.55 4.17
C GLY A 74 15.35 -1.35 3.84
N TYR A 75 14.75 -0.19 3.52
CA TYR A 75 15.47 1.07 3.28
C TYR A 75 14.54 2.29 3.46
N PRO A 76 15.09 3.49 3.71
CA PRO A 76 14.28 4.70 3.86
C PRO A 76 13.55 5.08 2.57
N THR A 77 12.26 5.36 2.68
CA THR A 77 11.39 5.79 1.57
C THR A 77 10.71 7.14 1.87
N PRO A 78 11.50 8.22 2.00
CA PRO A 78 10.99 9.52 2.44
C PRO A 78 9.93 10.07 1.49
N GLY A 79 8.71 10.27 2.00
CA GLY A 79 7.58 10.76 1.18
C GLY A 79 6.81 9.68 0.43
N SER A 80 7.03 8.40 0.75
CA SER A 80 6.17 7.32 0.28
C SER A 80 4.73 7.47 0.78
N LEU A 81 3.78 6.85 0.07
CA LEU A 81 2.38 6.77 0.46
C LEU A 81 2.22 6.12 1.85
N GLY A 82 3.02 5.08 2.13
CA GLY A 82 3.06 4.42 3.45
C GLY A 82 3.44 5.39 4.56
N GLU A 83 4.47 6.22 4.37
CA GLU A 83 4.82 7.24 5.36
C GLU A 83 3.72 8.29 5.52
N TYR A 84 3.24 8.87 4.42
CA TYR A 84 2.23 9.92 4.46
C TYR A 84 0.95 9.44 5.15
N ALA A 85 0.34 8.36 4.65
CA ALA A 85 -0.95 7.94 5.15
C ALA A 85 -0.87 7.34 6.57
N TRP A 86 0.17 6.56 6.89
CA TRP A 86 0.28 6.01 8.25
C TRP A 86 0.78 7.04 9.27
N LYS A 87 1.91 7.71 9.00
CA LYS A 87 2.53 8.61 10.00
C LYS A 87 1.76 9.92 10.17
N ASP A 88 1.23 10.48 9.08
CA ASP A 88 0.58 11.80 9.14
C ASP A 88 -0.94 11.69 9.34
N LEU A 89 -1.58 10.63 8.83
CA LEU A 89 -3.04 10.48 8.86
C LEU A 89 -3.55 9.32 9.74
N GLY A 90 -2.67 8.42 10.19
CA GLY A 90 -3.06 7.23 10.95
C GLY A 90 -3.85 6.20 10.14
N ILE A 91 -3.76 6.24 8.81
CA ILE A 91 -4.44 5.31 7.91
C ILE A 91 -3.48 4.14 7.62
N PRO A 92 -3.87 2.87 7.88
CA PRO A 92 -3.01 1.74 7.56
C PRO A 92 -2.84 1.60 6.05
N VAL A 93 -1.64 1.19 5.63
CA VAL A 93 -1.25 1.03 4.22
C VAL A 93 -0.62 -0.33 4.02
N ILE A 94 -1.02 -1.02 2.95
CA ILE A 94 -0.39 -2.25 2.49
C ILE A 94 0.20 -2.00 1.09
N CYS A 95 1.51 -2.19 0.96
CA CYS A 95 2.17 -2.34 -0.33
C CYS A 95 2.22 -3.82 -0.71
N ILE A 96 1.67 -4.15 -1.88
CA ILE A 96 1.91 -5.43 -2.53
C ILE A 96 3.08 -5.24 -3.48
N GLU A 97 4.20 -5.91 -3.24
CA GLU A 97 5.27 -6.06 -4.22
C GLU A 97 5.09 -7.42 -4.90
N GLU A 98 4.48 -7.42 -6.08
CA GLU A 98 4.35 -8.63 -6.92
C GLU A 98 5.71 -8.97 -7.54
N GLN A 99 5.89 -10.23 -7.94
CA GLN A 99 7.09 -10.68 -8.63
C GLN A 99 7.24 -9.96 -9.98
N GLU A 100 8.34 -9.25 -10.19
CA GLU A 100 8.69 -8.74 -11.52
C GLU A 100 8.72 -9.85 -12.56
N HIS A 101 8.19 -9.56 -13.75
CA HIS A 101 8.17 -10.44 -14.91
C HIS A 101 7.39 -11.76 -14.76
N ILE A 102 6.54 -11.89 -13.75
CA ILE A 102 5.60 -13.02 -13.67
C ILE A 102 4.61 -13.03 -14.83
N ASP A 103 4.04 -14.21 -15.16
CA ASP A 103 2.90 -14.29 -16.07
C ASP A 103 1.72 -13.51 -15.48
N LEU A 104 1.24 -12.50 -16.22
CA LEU A 104 0.12 -11.63 -15.82
C LEU A 104 -1.15 -12.42 -15.48
N LYS A 105 -1.30 -13.64 -16.00
CA LYS A 105 -2.42 -14.53 -15.67
C LYS A 105 -2.39 -15.03 -14.22
N LEU A 106 -1.24 -14.96 -13.56
CA LEU A 106 -1.04 -15.43 -12.18
C LEU A 106 -1.24 -14.32 -11.14
N VAL A 107 -1.04 -13.05 -11.53
CA VAL A 107 -1.11 -11.89 -10.62
C VAL A 107 -2.45 -11.82 -9.89
N TRP A 108 -3.58 -11.82 -10.62
CA TRP A 108 -4.89 -11.75 -9.97
C TRP A 108 -5.20 -13.01 -9.13
N PRO A 109 -4.98 -14.25 -9.60
CA PRO A 109 -5.13 -15.45 -8.78
C PRO A 109 -4.39 -15.43 -7.45
N HIS A 110 -3.21 -14.79 -7.35
CA HIS A 110 -2.47 -14.68 -6.09
C HIS A 110 -3.23 -13.92 -5.00
N PHE A 111 -3.95 -12.85 -5.37
CA PHE A 111 -4.54 -11.93 -4.38
C PHE A 111 -6.06 -11.98 -4.34
N SER A 112 -6.72 -12.49 -5.37
CA SER A 112 -8.19 -12.46 -5.54
C SER A 112 -8.97 -12.87 -4.30
N LYS A 113 -8.65 -14.02 -3.69
CA LYS A 113 -9.32 -14.52 -2.48
C LYS A 113 -9.16 -13.58 -1.28
N ALA A 114 -7.97 -13.02 -1.10
CA ALA A 114 -7.71 -12.07 -0.02
C ALA A 114 -8.41 -10.74 -0.30
N MET A 115 -8.40 -10.25 -1.54
CA MET A 115 -9.12 -9.04 -1.94
C MET A 115 -10.63 -9.17 -1.72
N GLU A 116 -11.22 -10.31 -2.10
CA GLU A 116 -12.64 -10.61 -1.81
C GLU A 116 -12.91 -10.57 -0.31
N PHE A 117 -12.07 -11.21 0.51
CA PHE A 117 -12.17 -11.12 1.96
C PHE A 117 -12.11 -9.67 2.46
N ILE A 118 -11.16 -8.87 1.96
CA ILE A 118 -10.95 -7.48 2.42
C ILE A 118 -12.13 -6.57 2.06
N PHE A 119 -12.65 -6.68 0.84
CA PHE A 119 -13.72 -5.81 0.33
C PHE A 119 -15.11 -6.20 0.84
N PHE A 120 -15.35 -7.48 1.10
CA PHE A 120 -16.67 -7.96 1.52
C PHE A 120 -16.76 -8.29 3.01
N ARG A 121 -15.67 -8.10 3.78
CA ARG A 121 -15.72 -8.18 5.24
C ARG A 121 -16.55 -7.01 5.79
N PRO A 122 -17.58 -7.27 6.61
CA PRO A 122 -18.28 -6.22 7.33
C PRO A 122 -17.30 -5.46 8.22
N THR A 123 -17.30 -4.14 8.16
CA THR A 123 -16.54 -3.34 9.12
C THR A 123 -17.14 -3.53 10.51
N GLU A 124 -16.31 -3.53 11.57
CA GLU A 124 -16.83 -3.58 12.94
C GLU A 124 -17.78 -2.40 13.17
N GLY A 125 -19.08 -2.69 13.33
CA GLY A 125 -20.13 -1.68 13.53
C GLY A 125 -21.18 -1.62 12.42
N GLU A 126 -20.92 -2.19 11.23
CA GLU A 126 -21.95 -2.34 10.20
C GLU A 126 -22.74 -3.62 10.44
N LYS A 127 -24.01 -3.46 10.83
CA LYS A 127 -24.96 -4.58 10.86
C LYS A 127 -25.16 -5.08 9.43
N SER A 128 -24.88 -6.36 9.20
CA SER A 128 -25.35 -7.06 8.01
C SER A 128 -26.88 -6.95 7.93
N PHE A 129 -27.38 -6.50 6.77
CA PHE A 129 -28.81 -6.41 6.46
C PHE A 129 -29.51 -7.78 6.50
#